data_AF-A0A2K8Z427-F1
#
_entry.id   AF-A0A2K8Z427-F1
#
_cell.length_a   1.000
_cell.length_b   1.000
_cell.length_c   1.000
_cell.angle_alpha   90.00
_cell.angle_beta   90.00
_cell.angle_gamma   90.00
#
_symmetry.space_group_name_H-M   'P 1'
#
loop_
_entity.id
_entity.type
_entity.pdbx_description
1 polymer ?
#
loop_
_entity_poly.entity_id
_entity_poly.type
_entity_poly.pdbx_seq_one_letter_code
_entity_poly.pdbx_strand_id
1 'polypeptide(L)'
;MVTPSTTTRFFWSLGVGWVAGIGLAMAQPAPAPGIAIPLNDLSAFTSPTANWRIAGSVHADLNKPNTITTDKGTGILVNVPLAKMPEDAKNPYKYDLVTTLQHGDVDLELDYMMASKSNSGVYLQGRYEIQMRDSWDIRTPNVHDNGAVYERWDEKRPDGQKGYEGHAARQNASRAPGLWQHLKISFQAPRFNTNGQKTENGRVIRIELNGVPIQEDVELTGPTRGSAFADEKATGPLRFQGDHGAVAFRNIRYVAYDKPRPELLNLKYAVYKGKYEKEPDYDKTAPESEGATKVLSTSINQIPNEFLIRYTGTLRVSEPGEYRFNLGVPGGGGMLKINKQSVVTPGGWNGSGKATLPKGDVPFELFYSKFVDWAQPALGLTVAGPGVREFVISEGAGGNGDDVDPIIVDAPNNTILRSFMDMPGVDSPGEKNTQGRTLRVVHAISVGSPEQVHYTYDLDKGALIQVWRGSFLDATPMWHDRGDGSSRPMGMVQRLGTPVLFLSKLASPQANWIADTTGSSYRPKGYVLDESDRPTFRYQSYGSSIEDKVRVLPEGKGIQREVTVANPAGDLYARLISGTSITPMENGMYLVDGQEYVRLDDLAGAKPTIRDANGRQELIVPVKGKVIYSILF
;
A
#
# COMPACT_ATOMS: atom_id res chain seq x y z
N MET A 1 47.39 -67.96 -1.93
CA MET A 1 46.64 -68.72 -0.91
C MET A 1 45.19 -68.25 -0.95
N VAL A 2 44.31 -69.13 -1.42
CA VAL A 2 42.89 -69.32 -1.06
C VAL A 2 41.94 -68.10 -1.14
N THR A 3 41.12 -68.10 -2.20
CA THR A 3 39.74 -67.57 -2.29
C THR A 3 38.81 -68.24 -1.25
N PRO A 4 37.76 -67.57 -0.72
CA PRO A 4 36.45 -67.53 -1.41
C PRO A 4 35.64 -66.22 -1.15
N SER A 5 34.96 -65.67 -2.15
CA SER A 5 33.52 -65.83 -2.51
C SER A 5 32.61 -64.69 -2.05
N THR A 6 31.99 -64.12 -3.07
CA THR A 6 30.88 -63.16 -3.17
C THR A 6 29.67 -63.45 -2.29
N THR A 7 29.08 -62.39 -1.73
CA THR A 7 27.62 -62.31 -1.55
C THR A 7 27.14 -60.87 -1.73
N THR A 8 26.42 -60.64 -2.81
CA THR A 8 25.69 -59.42 -3.15
C THR A 8 24.50 -59.24 -2.21
N ARG A 9 24.36 -58.08 -1.57
CA ARG A 9 23.05 -57.61 -1.08
C ARG A 9 22.86 -56.13 -1.43
N PHE A 10 21.91 -55.93 -2.33
CA PHE A 10 21.20 -54.70 -2.65
C PHE A 10 20.80 -53.97 -1.36
N PHE A 11 21.20 -52.70 -1.23
CA PHE A 11 20.59 -51.77 -0.28
C PHE A 11 19.58 -50.90 -1.02
N TRP A 12 18.35 -50.94 -0.51
CA TRP A 12 17.22 -50.15 -0.96
C TRP A 12 17.49 -48.65 -0.79
N SER A 13 17.19 -47.91 -1.86
CA SER A 13 16.95 -46.48 -1.88
C SER A 13 15.75 -46.12 -1.00
N LEU A 14 15.99 -45.36 0.06
CA LEU A 14 14.96 -44.64 0.81
C LEU A 14 15.27 -43.14 0.68
N GLY A 15 14.58 -42.52 -0.28
CA GLY A 15 14.48 -41.08 -0.37
C GLY A 15 13.67 -40.56 0.81
N VAL A 16 14.30 -39.71 1.62
CA VAL A 16 13.60 -38.92 2.63
C VAL A 16 13.44 -37.52 2.05
N GLY A 17 12.28 -37.30 1.44
CA GLY A 17 11.81 -35.98 1.05
C GLY A 17 11.52 -35.16 2.30
N TRP A 18 12.27 -34.08 2.50
CA TRP A 18 11.97 -33.10 3.52
C TRP A 18 10.77 -32.26 3.06
N VAL A 19 9.64 -32.48 3.73
CA VAL A 19 8.41 -31.71 3.59
C VAL A 19 8.65 -30.32 4.21
N ALA A 20 8.70 -29.29 3.36
CA ALA A 20 8.71 -27.91 3.77
C ALA A 20 7.36 -27.54 4.42
N GLY A 21 7.39 -27.28 5.72
CA GLY A 21 6.26 -26.68 6.43
C GLY A 21 6.10 -25.22 6.00
N ILE A 22 5.07 -24.95 5.19
CA ILE A 22 4.69 -23.61 4.78
C ILE A 22 3.95 -22.95 5.95
N GLY A 23 4.65 -22.05 6.66
CA GLY A 23 4.02 -21.11 7.58
C GLY A 23 3.21 -20.09 6.77
N LEU A 24 1.89 -20.21 6.83
CA LEU A 24 0.91 -19.29 6.25
C LEU A 24 1.00 -17.93 6.97
N ALA A 25 1.70 -16.99 6.35
CA ALA A 25 1.41 -15.57 6.56
C ALA A 25 0.08 -15.29 5.84
N MET A 26 -0.91 -14.74 6.54
CA MET A 26 -2.11 -14.19 5.90
C MET A 26 -1.74 -12.92 5.15
N ALA A 27 -1.10 -13.08 4.00
CA ALA A 27 -1.12 -12.07 2.96
C ALA A 27 -2.52 -12.12 2.34
N GLN A 28 -3.25 -11.01 2.36
CA GLN A 28 -4.39 -10.87 1.46
C GLN A 28 -3.88 -11.13 0.03
N PRO A 29 -4.40 -12.14 -0.69
CA PRO A 29 -3.98 -12.38 -2.06
C PRO A 29 -4.37 -11.17 -2.91
N ALA A 30 -3.44 -10.69 -3.74
CA ALA A 30 -3.70 -9.62 -4.69
C ALA A 30 -4.97 -9.92 -5.51
N PRO A 31 -5.86 -8.93 -5.74
CA PRO A 31 -6.97 -9.10 -6.68
C PRO A 31 -6.44 -9.52 -8.06
N ALA A 32 -7.28 -10.17 -8.85
CA ALA A 32 -6.93 -10.55 -10.23
C ALA A 32 -6.27 -9.37 -10.94
N PRO A 33 -5.13 -9.57 -11.64
CA PRO A 33 -4.37 -8.46 -12.20
C PRO A 33 -5.29 -7.66 -13.14
N GLY A 34 -5.59 -6.41 -12.77
CA GLY A 34 -6.54 -5.57 -13.49
C GLY A 34 -6.21 -5.43 -14.97
N ILE A 35 -7.22 -5.14 -15.77
CA ILE A 35 -7.12 -4.90 -17.20
C ILE A 35 -6.29 -3.62 -17.41
N ALA A 36 -5.17 -3.74 -18.12
CA ALA A 36 -4.33 -2.59 -18.44
C ALA A 36 -4.95 -1.75 -19.56
N ILE A 37 -4.92 -0.43 -19.42
CA ILE A 37 -5.15 0.49 -20.53
C ILE A 37 -3.84 0.54 -21.34
N PRO A 38 -3.83 0.12 -22.63
CA PRO A 38 -2.60 0.04 -23.40
C PRO A 38 -2.07 1.44 -23.70
N LEU A 39 -0.76 1.64 -23.46
CA LEU A 39 -0.04 2.90 -23.71
C LEU A 39 1.02 2.74 -24.81
N ASN A 40 0.70 1.95 -25.84
CA ASN A 40 1.53 1.81 -27.04
C ASN A 40 1.33 2.99 -28.01
N ASP A 41 0.11 3.52 -28.03
CA ASP A 41 -0.33 4.70 -28.77
C ASP A 41 -1.54 5.32 -28.02
N LEU A 42 -2.22 6.29 -28.64
CA LEU A 42 -3.37 6.98 -28.04
C LEU A 42 -4.73 6.37 -28.43
N SER A 43 -4.78 5.17 -29.02
CA SER A 43 -6.03 4.54 -29.50
C SER A 43 -7.01 4.16 -28.39
N ALA A 44 -6.53 4.03 -27.15
CA ALA A 44 -7.38 3.83 -25.98
C ALA A 44 -8.17 5.09 -25.56
N PHE A 45 -7.97 6.22 -26.26
CA PHE A 45 -8.53 7.52 -25.93
C PHE A 45 -9.26 8.14 -27.13
N THR A 46 -10.24 8.99 -26.84
CA THR A 46 -11.03 9.69 -27.84
C THR A 46 -10.48 11.09 -28.08
N SER A 47 -10.24 11.44 -29.34
CA SER A 47 -9.90 12.80 -29.79
C SER A 47 -8.70 13.45 -29.08
N PRO A 48 -7.53 12.78 -28.99
CA PRO A 48 -6.35 13.37 -28.35
C PRO A 48 -5.89 14.65 -29.04
N THR A 49 -5.56 15.66 -28.25
CA THR A 49 -4.95 16.92 -28.68
C THR A 49 -3.43 16.88 -28.56
N ALA A 50 -2.74 17.86 -29.16
CA ALA A 50 -1.27 17.87 -29.28
C ALA A 50 -0.49 17.98 -27.94
N ASN A 51 -1.16 18.34 -26.84
CA ASN A 51 -0.57 18.27 -25.50
C ASN A 51 -0.35 16.82 -25.03
N TRP A 52 -1.12 15.86 -25.53
CA TRP A 52 -1.00 14.45 -25.18
C TRP A 52 -0.09 13.68 -26.13
N ARG A 53 0.77 12.82 -25.58
CA ARG A 53 1.66 11.93 -26.34
C ARG A 53 2.03 10.69 -25.54
N ILE A 54 2.54 9.68 -26.24
CA ILE A 54 3.18 8.52 -25.65
C ILE A 54 4.69 8.72 -25.65
N ALA A 55 5.35 8.35 -24.54
CA ALA A 55 6.79 8.42 -24.34
C ALA A 55 7.34 7.12 -23.72
N GLY A 56 8.65 6.90 -23.86
CA GLY A 56 9.36 5.78 -23.22
C GLY A 56 9.95 6.12 -21.85
N SER A 57 10.27 7.40 -21.64
CA SER A 57 10.78 7.95 -20.39
C SER A 57 10.23 9.37 -20.20
N VAL A 58 10.21 9.81 -18.95
CA VAL A 58 9.85 11.18 -18.58
C VAL A 58 10.77 11.67 -17.47
N HIS A 59 11.05 12.97 -17.49
CA HIS A 59 11.81 13.63 -16.45
C HIS A 59 11.18 14.99 -16.11
N ALA A 60 11.03 15.26 -14.82
CA ALA A 60 10.62 16.57 -14.31
C ALA A 60 11.73 17.09 -13.38
N ASP A 61 12.16 18.33 -13.62
CA ASP A 61 13.14 19.00 -12.77
C ASP A 61 12.41 19.73 -11.65
N LEU A 62 12.79 19.44 -10.41
CA LEU A 62 12.23 20.02 -9.19
C LEU A 62 12.24 21.56 -9.19
N ASN A 63 13.22 22.17 -9.87
CA ASN A 63 13.42 23.61 -9.93
C ASN A 63 12.78 24.28 -11.16
N LYS A 64 12.20 23.51 -12.09
CA LYS A 64 11.55 24.04 -13.29
C LYS A 64 10.04 23.82 -13.19
N PRO A 65 9.25 24.88 -12.88
CA PRO A 65 7.82 24.72 -12.71
C PRO A 65 7.18 24.27 -14.02
N ASN A 66 6.20 23.38 -13.90
CA ASN A 66 5.32 22.91 -14.97
C ASN A 66 6.04 22.34 -16.20
N THR A 67 7.25 21.79 -16.03
CA THR A 67 8.09 21.32 -17.14
C THR A 67 8.37 19.82 -17.03
N ILE A 68 8.03 19.09 -18.10
CA ILE A 68 8.42 17.68 -18.30
C ILE A 68 9.17 17.57 -19.63
N THR A 69 10.27 16.82 -19.62
CA THR A 69 10.95 16.35 -20.83
C THR A 69 10.68 14.86 -21.05
N THR A 70 10.72 14.42 -22.30
CA THR A 70 10.33 13.07 -22.70
C THR A 70 11.29 12.49 -23.73
N ASP A 71 11.64 11.21 -23.63
CA ASP A 71 12.30 10.49 -24.73
C ASP A 71 11.30 9.61 -25.50
N LYS A 72 11.65 9.34 -26.77
CA LYS A 72 10.84 8.47 -27.63
C LYS A 72 10.73 7.06 -27.05
N GLY A 73 9.55 6.47 -27.13
CA GLY A 73 9.27 5.10 -26.70
C GLY A 73 7.79 4.93 -26.38
N THR A 74 7.45 3.88 -25.64
CA THR A 74 6.06 3.57 -25.25
C THR A 74 5.93 3.28 -23.76
N GLY A 75 4.69 3.23 -23.27
CA GLY A 75 4.39 2.84 -21.89
C GLY A 75 4.09 4.00 -20.94
N ILE A 76 4.31 5.25 -21.36
CA ILE A 76 4.00 6.44 -20.56
C ILE A 76 3.11 7.39 -21.35
N LEU A 77 1.95 7.73 -20.80
CA LEU A 77 1.09 8.80 -21.30
C LEU A 77 1.54 10.12 -20.69
N VAL A 78 1.76 11.14 -21.51
CA VAL A 78 2.28 12.44 -21.04
C VAL A 78 1.41 13.57 -21.53
N ASN A 79 1.01 14.43 -20.60
CA ASN A 79 0.49 15.76 -20.89
C ASN A 79 1.61 16.79 -20.77
N VAL A 80 1.87 17.53 -21.85
CA VAL A 80 2.68 18.75 -21.82
C VAL A 80 1.80 19.89 -22.32
N PRO A 81 1.38 20.82 -21.43
CA PRO A 81 0.53 21.93 -21.82
C PRO A 81 1.10 22.73 -22.99
N LEU A 82 0.24 23.07 -23.95
CA LEU A 82 0.58 23.95 -25.06
C LEU A 82 0.82 25.37 -24.56
N ALA A 83 1.79 26.07 -25.16
CA ALA A 83 2.07 27.47 -24.84
C ALA A 83 0.86 28.41 -25.04
N LYS A 84 -0.09 28.01 -25.90
CA LYS A 84 -1.38 28.68 -26.09
C LYS A 84 -2.49 27.63 -26.12
N MET A 85 -3.44 27.76 -25.21
CA MET A 85 -4.64 26.95 -25.14
C MET A 85 -5.86 27.86 -25.23
N PRO A 86 -6.28 28.28 -26.44
CA PRO A 86 -7.48 29.10 -26.58
C PRO A 86 -8.69 28.36 -26.02
N GLU A 87 -9.48 29.07 -25.22
CA GLU A 87 -10.75 28.60 -24.70
C GLU A 87 -11.70 28.25 -25.85
N ASP A 88 -12.50 27.21 -25.64
CA ASP A 88 -13.57 26.84 -26.54
C ASP A 88 -14.87 26.78 -25.73
N ALA A 89 -15.70 27.81 -25.86
CA ALA A 89 -16.97 27.89 -25.14
C ALA A 89 -17.92 26.73 -25.47
N LYS A 90 -17.73 26.04 -26.61
CA LYS A 90 -18.52 24.86 -26.98
C LYS A 90 -17.93 23.57 -26.43
N ASN A 91 -16.64 23.55 -26.09
CA ASN A 91 -15.95 22.41 -25.50
C ASN A 91 -14.92 22.88 -24.47
N PRO A 92 -15.35 23.21 -23.24
CA PRO A 92 -14.44 23.68 -22.18
C PRO A 92 -13.39 22.64 -21.77
N TYR A 93 -13.55 21.38 -22.18
CA TYR A 93 -12.67 20.25 -21.85
C TYR A 93 -11.84 19.78 -23.05
N LYS A 94 -11.66 20.65 -24.05
CA LYS A 94 -11.01 20.33 -25.33
C LYS A 94 -9.62 19.71 -25.21
N TYR A 95 -8.84 20.10 -24.20
CA TYR A 95 -7.46 19.64 -24.02
C TYR A 95 -7.35 18.45 -23.07
N ASP A 96 -8.46 17.97 -22.55
CA ASP A 96 -8.50 16.79 -21.69
C ASP A 96 -8.49 15.52 -22.51
N LEU A 97 -8.07 14.42 -21.89
CA LEU A 97 -8.04 13.12 -22.52
C LEU A 97 -9.08 12.19 -21.91
N VAL A 98 -9.93 11.62 -22.75
CA VAL A 98 -11.03 10.76 -22.33
C VAL A 98 -10.82 9.35 -22.86
N THR A 99 -10.99 8.34 -22.02
CA THR A 99 -10.83 6.94 -22.44
C THR A 99 -12.02 6.46 -23.27
N THR A 100 -11.78 5.49 -24.17
CA THR A 100 -12.86 4.73 -24.82
C THR A 100 -13.59 3.78 -23.86
N LEU A 101 -12.91 3.36 -22.78
CA LEU A 101 -13.50 2.62 -21.67
C LEU A 101 -14.74 3.34 -21.12
N GLN A 102 -15.78 2.56 -20.82
CA GLN A 102 -16.93 2.95 -20.02
C GLN A 102 -17.01 2.03 -18.81
N HIS A 103 -17.14 2.59 -17.59
CA HIS A 103 -17.15 1.82 -16.36
C HIS A 103 -18.28 2.22 -15.41
N GLY A 104 -18.79 1.26 -14.65
CA GLY A 104 -19.61 1.46 -13.46
C GLY A 104 -18.73 1.45 -12.21
N ASP A 105 -19.01 0.53 -11.30
CA ASP A 105 -18.10 0.22 -10.19
C ASP A 105 -16.73 -0.20 -10.71
N VAL A 106 -15.68 0.34 -10.10
CA VAL A 106 -14.31 0.09 -10.55
C VAL A 106 -13.34 0.16 -9.39
N ASP A 107 -12.33 -0.70 -9.41
CA ASP A 107 -11.06 -0.41 -8.76
C ASP A 107 -10.06 0.03 -9.83
N LEU A 108 -9.50 1.23 -9.67
CA LEU A 108 -8.52 1.85 -10.57
C LEU A 108 -7.18 1.94 -9.86
N GLU A 109 -6.13 1.52 -10.53
CA GLU A 109 -4.75 1.64 -10.07
C GLU A 109 -3.91 2.30 -11.17
N LEU A 110 -3.12 3.31 -10.81
CA LEU A 110 -2.23 3.99 -11.76
C LEU A 110 -1.02 4.58 -11.04
N ASP A 111 0.06 4.77 -11.79
CA ASP A 111 1.17 5.62 -11.36
C ASP A 111 1.09 6.96 -12.09
N TYR A 112 1.43 8.04 -11.39
CA TYR A 112 1.54 9.36 -12.00
C TYR A 112 2.78 10.13 -11.53
N MET A 113 3.34 10.98 -12.38
CA MET A 113 4.42 11.90 -12.05
C MET A 113 3.98 13.32 -12.37
N MET A 114 4.23 14.25 -11.45
CA MET A 114 3.92 15.66 -11.64
C MET A 114 5.18 16.51 -11.69
N ALA A 115 5.19 17.50 -12.58
CA ALA A 115 6.16 18.58 -12.50
C ALA A 115 5.90 19.48 -11.29
N SER A 116 6.92 20.21 -10.86
CA SER A 116 6.80 21.21 -9.79
C SER A 116 5.73 22.24 -10.14
N LYS A 117 4.86 22.58 -9.19
CA LYS A 117 3.72 23.52 -9.33
C LYS A 117 2.70 23.12 -10.41
N SER A 118 2.65 21.85 -10.80
CA SER A 118 1.66 21.33 -11.74
C SER A 118 0.29 21.06 -11.07
N ASN A 119 -0.76 20.98 -11.90
CA ASN A 119 -2.12 20.62 -11.52
C ASN A 119 -2.77 19.80 -12.65
N SER A 120 -3.55 18.80 -12.29
CA SER A 120 -4.33 17.90 -13.15
C SER A 120 -5.42 17.23 -12.29
N GLY A 121 -6.10 16.24 -12.84
CA GLY A 121 -7.09 15.46 -12.13
C GLY A 121 -7.48 14.22 -12.92
N VAL A 122 -7.84 13.16 -12.21
CA VAL A 122 -8.49 11.98 -12.80
C VAL A 122 -9.97 11.99 -12.42
N TYR A 123 -10.82 11.97 -13.42
CA TYR A 123 -12.27 12.00 -13.26
C TYR A 123 -12.84 10.61 -13.45
N LEU A 124 -13.48 10.08 -12.41
CA LEU A 124 -14.26 8.84 -12.46
C LEU A 124 -15.56 9.12 -13.19
N GLN A 125 -15.91 8.29 -14.17
CA GLN A 125 -17.07 8.48 -15.07
C GLN A 125 -17.13 9.84 -15.78
N GLY A 126 -15.99 10.54 -15.89
CA GLY A 126 -15.87 11.91 -16.40
C GLY A 126 -16.49 12.97 -15.48
N ARG A 127 -16.87 12.59 -14.24
CA ARG A 127 -17.73 13.36 -13.34
C ARG A 127 -17.14 13.68 -11.98
N TYR A 128 -16.41 12.74 -11.39
CA TYR A 128 -15.92 12.88 -10.02
C TYR A 128 -14.41 12.99 -10.03
N GLU A 129 -13.91 14.20 -9.82
CA GLU A 129 -12.49 14.50 -9.82
C GLU A 129 -11.82 14.03 -8.54
N ILE A 130 -10.81 13.20 -8.71
CA ILE A 130 -9.75 13.00 -7.73
C ILE A 130 -8.61 13.93 -8.12
N GLN A 131 -8.37 14.91 -7.26
CA GLN A 131 -7.46 16.02 -7.51
C GLN A 131 -6.01 15.54 -7.59
N MET A 132 -5.24 16.07 -8.55
CA MET A 132 -3.80 15.81 -8.68
C MET A 132 -3.05 17.13 -8.72
N ARG A 133 -2.31 17.44 -7.66
CA ARG A 133 -1.56 18.69 -7.54
C ARG A 133 -0.18 18.43 -6.99
N ASP A 134 0.79 19.27 -7.36
CA ASP A 134 2.00 19.38 -6.56
C ASP A 134 1.65 19.98 -5.19
N SER A 135 1.44 19.07 -4.22
CA SER A 135 1.17 19.37 -2.82
C SER A 135 2.30 18.88 -1.91
N TRP A 136 3.54 18.74 -2.43
CA TRP A 136 4.66 18.22 -1.66
C TRP A 136 5.01 19.08 -0.44
N ASP A 137 4.84 20.39 -0.55
CA ASP A 137 5.11 21.41 0.48
C ASP A 137 3.88 21.73 1.36
N ILE A 138 2.84 20.90 1.30
CA ILE A 138 1.59 21.10 2.04
C ILE A 138 1.58 20.26 3.31
N ARG A 139 1.52 20.93 4.46
CA ARG A 139 1.38 20.23 5.75
C ARG A 139 -0.03 19.70 5.99
N THR A 140 -1.04 20.53 5.73
CA THR A 140 -2.45 20.20 6.00
C THR A 140 -3.24 20.32 4.69
N PRO A 141 -3.58 19.18 4.05
CA PRO A 141 -4.31 19.20 2.79
C PRO A 141 -5.66 19.89 2.90
N ASN A 142 -6.05 20.61 1.85
CA ASN A 142 -7.41 21.08 1.64
C ASN A 142 -8.05 20.39 0.42
N VAL A 143 -9.25 20.83 0.03
CA VAL A 143 -10.04 20.23 -1.08
C VAL A 143 -9.43 20.41 -2.47
N HIS A 144 -8.39 21.25 -2.60
CA HIS A 144 -7.66 21.50 -3.85
C HIS A 144 -6.28 20.85 -3.89
N ASP A 145 -5.93 20.06 -2.86
CA ASP A 145 -4.64 19.37 -2.76
C ASP A 145 -4.73 17.92 -3.26
N ASN A 146 -3.56 17.36 -3.53
CA ASN A 146 -3.39 16.03 -4.10
C ASN A 146 -4.18 14.96 -3.33
N GLY A 147 -5.00 14.19 -4.05
CA GLY A 147 -5.81 13.11 -3.49
C GLY A 147 -7.13 13.54 -2.83
N ALA A 148 -7.47 14.82 -2.86
CA ALA A 148 -8.80 15.30 -2.48
C ALA A 148 -9.87 14.81 -3.47
N VAL A 149 -11.09 14.57 -2.97
CA VAL A 149 -12.28 14.59 -3.82
C VAL A 149 -12.65 16.05 -4.02
N TYR A 150 -12.56 16.53 -5.26
CA TYR A 150 -12.71 17.94 -5.55
C TYR A 150 -14.14 18.43 -5.27
N GLU A 151 -14.27 19.72 -4.98
CA GLU A 151 -15.57 20.31 -4.65
C GLU A 151 -16.54 20.37 -5.83
N ARG A 152 -17.82 20.34 -5.50
CA ARG A 152 -18.93 20.71 -6.39
C ARG A 152 -19.02 22.24 -6.45
N TRP A 153 -19.69 22.74 -7.48
CA TRP A 153 -19.83 24.19 -7.69
C TRP A 153 -21.28 24.60 -7.93
N ASP A 154 -21.74 25.63 -7.23
CA ASP A 154 -23.06 26.23 -7.43
C ASP A 154 -22.96 27.76 -7.43
N GLU A 155 -23.13 28.36 -8.60
CA GLU A 155 -23.08 29.82 -8.81
C GLU A 155 -24.16 30.59 -8.04
N LYS A 156 -25.23 29.92 -7.60
CA LYS A 156 -26.32 30.55 -6.84
C LYS A 156 -26.00 30.71 -5.35
N ARG A 157 -24.95 30.05 -4.86
CA ARG A 157 -24.52 30.18 -3.46
C ARG A 157 -23.79 31.52 -3.24
N PRO A 158 -23.75 32.02 -2.00
CA PRO A 158 -22.99 33.24 -1.67
C PRO A 158 -21.52 33.13 -2.08
N ASP A 159 -20.91 34.27 -2.40
CA ASP A 159 -19.47 34.33 -2.66
C ASP A 159 -18.67 33.76 -1.48
N GLY A 160 -17.66 32.94 -1.79
CA GLY A 160 -16.92 32.16 -0.80
C GLY A 160 -17.59 30.85 -0.34
N GLN A 161 -18.81 30.56 -0.78
CA GLN A 161 -19.54 29.31 -0.49
C GLN A 161 -20.01 28.58 -1.76
N LYS A 162 -19.54 29.01 -2.93
CA LYS A 162 -19.86 28.40 -4.23
C LYS A 162 -19.30 26.99 -4.36
N GLY A 163 -18.11 26.78 -3.80
CA GLY A 163 -17.52 25.46 -3.60
C GLY A 163 -18.19 24.74 -2.44
N TYR A 164 -18.61 23.49 -2.64
CA TYR A 164 -19.25 22.70 -1.58
C TYR A 164 -19.02 21.20 -1.78
N GLU A 165 -19.17 20.41 -0.71
CA GLU A 165 -19.04 18.93 -0.76
C GLU A 165 -17.71 18.43 -1.36
N GLY A 166 -16.64 19.22 -1.21
CA GLY A 166 -15.27 18.75 -1.42
C GLY A 166 -14.74 18.07 -0.16
N HIS A 167 -13.87 17.07 -0.33
CA HIS A 167 -13.28 16.31 0.77
C HIS A 167 -11.76 16.31 0.66
N ALA A 168 -11.09 17.01 1.58
CA ALA A 168 -9.64 17.03 1.66
C ALA A 168 -9.10 15.62 1.98
N ALA A 169 -7.89 15.31 1.50
CA ALA A 169 -7.19 14.10 1.91
C ALA A 169 -6.94 14.12 3.43
N ARG A 170 -7.10 12.97 4.11
CA ARG A 170 -6.91 12.86 5.56
C ARG A 170 -5.52 13.28 6.04
N GLN A 171 -4.51 13.06 5.21
CA GLN A 171 -3.12 13.45 5.45
C GLN A 171 -2.39 13.60 4.11
N ASN A 172 -1.30 14.36 4.10
CA ASN A 172 -0.47 14.47 2.90
C ASN A 172 0.39 13.20 2.74
N ALA A 173 0.20 12.49 1.63
CA ALA A 173 0.99 11.33 1.24
C ALA A 173 1.79 11.56 -0.05
N SER A 174 1.94 12.82 -0.49
CA SER A 174 2.61 13.18 -1.75
C SER A 174 4.13 13.02 -1.63
N ARG A 175 4.73 12.47 -2.69
CA ARG A 175 6.17 12.56 -2.95
C ARG A 175 6.57 13.89 -3.58
N ALA A 176 7.87 14.18 -3.59
CA ALA A 176 8.42 15.35 -4.28
C ALA A 176 8.11 15.34 -5.80
N PRO A 177 7.97 16.53 -6.44
CA PRO A 177 7.83 16.62 -7.89
C PRO A 177 8.94 15.91 -8.66
N GLY A 178 8.58 15.29 -9.78
CA GLY A 178 9.48 14.46 -10.57
C GLY A 178 9.65 13.01 -10.07
N LEU A 179 9.05 12.66 -8.93
CA LEU A 179 8.96 11.29 -8.45
C LEU A 179 7.61 10.67 -8.84
N TRP A 180 7.62 9.34 -9.01
CA TRP A 180 6.39 8.60 -9.32
C TRP A 180 5.55 8.39 -8.06
N GLN A 181 4.31 8.82 -8.12
CA GLN A 181 3.25 8.57 -7.16
C GLN A 181 2.48 7.33 -7.58
N HIS A 182 1.95 6.58 -6.62
CA HIS A 182 1.12 5.40 -6.85
C HIS A 182 -0.27 5.60 -6.24
N LEU A 183 -1.31 5.51 -7.06
CA LEU A 183 -2.69 5.80 -6.68
C LEU A 183 -3.59 4.58 -6.90
N LYS A 184 -4.34 4.21 -5.86
CA LYS A 184 -5.43 3.23 -5.94
C LYS A 184 -6.74 3.90 -5.54
N ILE A 185 -7.77 3.72 -6.35
CA ILE A 185 -9.11 4.24 -6.13
C ILE A 185 -10.08 3.09 -6.19
N SER A 186 -10.94 2.99 -5.18
CA SER A 186 -12.05 2.07 -5.13
C SER A 186 -13.36 2.85 -5.20
N PHE A 187 -14.09 2.68 -6.30
CA PHE A 187 -15.26 3.49 -6.62
C PHE A 187 -16.51 2.63 -6.84
N GLN A 188 -17.61 3.12 -6.29
CA GLN A 188 -18.97 2.65 -6.53
C GLN A 188 -19.71 3.72 -7.35
N ALA A 189 -20.24 3.32 -8.50
CA ALA A 189 -21.04 4.21 -9.35
C ALA A 189 -22.43 4.45 -8.76
N PRO A 190 -23.07 5.60 -9.03
CA PRO A 190 -24.46 5.83 -8.68
C PRO A 190 -25.40 4.78 -9.29
N ARG A 191 -26.51 4.50 -8.61
CA ARG A 191 -27.54 3.54 -9.06
C ARG A 191 -28.78 4.25 -9.54
N PHE A 192 -29.46 3.65 -10.50
CA PHE A 192 -30.67 4.18 -11.09
C PHE A 192 -31.70 3.07 -11.23
N ASN A 193 -32.98 3.40 -11.02
CA ASN A 193 -34.08 2.49 -11.32
C ASN A 193 -34.35 2.41 -12.83
N THR A 194 -35.30 1.56 -13.24
CA THR A 194 -35.69 1.38 -14.64
C THR A 194 -36.25 2.64 -15.30
N ASN A 195 -36.72 3.61 -14.51
CA ASN A 195 -37.24 4.90 -14.98
C ASN A 195 -36.12 5.95 -15.11
N GLY A 196 -34.86 5.57 -14.85
CA GLY A 196 -33.71 6.48 -14.89
C GLY A 196 -33.61 7.43 -13.69
N GLN A 197 -34.37 7.19 -12.62
CA GLN A 197 -34.27 7.98 -11.39
C GLN A 197 -33.15 7.42 -10.50
N LYS A 198 -32.32 8.31 -9.95
CA LYS A 198 -31.22 7.91 -9.05
C LYS A 198 -31.80 7.28 -7.78
N THR A 199 -31.29 6.11 -7.42
CA THR A 199 -31.66 5.36 -6.20
C THR A 199 -30.53 5.31 -5.18
N GLU A 200 -29.29 5.53 -5.60
CA GLU A 200 -28.12 5.55 -4.73
C GLU A 200 -27.06 6.48 -5.31
N ASN A 201 -26.37 7.22 -4.44
CA ASN A 201 -25.26 8.10 -4.81
C ASN A 201 -24.02 7.32 -5.23
N GLY A 202 -23.13 7.97 -5.99
CA GLY A 202 -21.79 7.46 -6.18
C GLY A 202 -21.02 7.50 -4.85
N ARG A 203 -19.96 6.71 -4.74
CA ARG A 203 -19.16 6.65 -3.52
C ARG A 203 -17.71 6.32 -3.83
N VAL A 204 -16.80 7.10 -3.28
CA VAL A 204 -15.40 6.69 -3.15
C VAL A 204 -15.33 5.80 -1.92
N ILE A 205 -15.23 4.49 -2.12
CA ILE A 205 -15.09 3.53 -1.02
C ILE A 205 -13.75 3.75 -0.33
N ARG A 206 -12.67 3.91 -1.11
CA ARG A 206 -11.33 4.14 -0.59
C ARG A 206 -10.41 4.75 -1.63
N ILE A 207 -9.51 5.63 -1.21
CA ILE A 207 -8.34 6.04 -1.99
C ILE A 207 -7.08 5.82 -1.16
N GLU A 208 -6.10 5.18 -1.78
CA GLU A 208 -4.76 5.00 -1.24
C GLU A 208 -3.75 5.71 -2.15
N LEU A 209 -2.93 6.59 -1.56
CA LEU A 209 -1.84 7.27 -2.24
C LEU A 209 -0.53 6.85 -1.59
N ASN A 210 0.39 6.27 -2.37
CA ASN A 210 1.69 5.77 -1.93
C ASN A 210 1.62 4.84 -0.70
N GLY A 211 0.61 3.96 -0.67
CA GLY A 211 0.39 3.02 0.43
C GLY A 211 -0.34 3.62 1.65
N VAL A 212 -0.74 4.90 1.59
CA VAL A 212 -1.45 5.59 2.68
C VAL A 212 -2.92 5.77 2.33
N PRO A 213 -3.86 5.37 3.21
CA PRO A 213 -5.28 5.65 3.01
C PRO A 213 -5.55 7.14 3.22
N ILE A 214 -6.09 7.81 2.21
CA ILE A 214 -6.32 9.26 2.22
C ILE A 214 -7.80 9.64 2.10
N GLN A 215 -8.65 8.73 1.60
CA GLN A 215 -10.12 8.85 1.59
C GLN A 215 -10.72 7.50 1.94
N GLU A 216 -11.81 7.48 2.71
CA GLU A 216 -12.64 6.28 2.88
C GLU A 216 -14.10 6.69 3.02
N ASP A 217 -14.98 5.93 2.38
CA ASP A 217 -16.43 6.05 2.46
C ASP A 217 -17.01 7.44 2.16
N VAL A 218 -16.46 8.13 1.15
CA VAL A 218 -16.92 9.46 0.74
C VAL A 218 -18.09 9.33 -0.23
N GLU A 219 -19.27 9.76 0.21
CA GLU A 219 -20.48 9.83 -0.62
C GLU A 219 -20.40 10.99 -1.63
N LEU A 220 -20.83 10.73 -2.86
CA LEU A 220 -20.80 11.68 -3.97
C LEU A 220 -22.23 11.98 -4.42
N THR A 221 -22.76 13.13 -4.02
CA THR A 221 -24.15 13.51 -4.31
C THR A 221 -24.36 13.94 -5.77
N GLY A 222 -23.27 14.16 -6.50
CA GLY A 222 -23.25 14.34 -7.95
C GLY A 222 -21.90 14.82 -8.49
N PRO A 223 -21.83 15.34 -9.73
CA PRO A 223 -20.56 15.67 -10.40
C PRO A 223 -19.80 16.80 -9.70
N THR A 224 -18.47 16.69 -9.65
CA THR A 224 -17.57 17.74 -9.15
C THR A 224 -17.44 18.88 -10.16
N ARG A 225 -16.86 20.00 -9.73
CA ARG A 225 -16.51 21.10 -10.65
C ARG A 225 -15.62 20.58 -11.77
N GLY A 226 -15.79 21.13 -12.96
CA GLY A 226 -15.02 20.71 -14.13
C GLY A 226 -15.47 19.40 -14.75
N SER A 227 -16.57 18.77 -14.29
CA SER A 227 -17.13 17.56 -14.90
C SER A 227 -17.48 17.74 -16.38
N ALA A 228 -17.17 16.73 -17.20
CA ALA A 228 -17.54 16.68 -18.62
C ALA A 228 -19.06 16.61 -18.85
N PHE A 229 -19.81 16.18 -17.83
CA PHE A 229 -21.25 15.96 -17.89
C PHE A 229 -21.96 16.59 -16.68
N ALA A 230 -23.06 17.30 -16.93
CA ALA A 230 -23.85 17.91 -15.86
C ALA A 230 -24.78 16.90 -15.15
N ASP A 231 -25.13 15.79 -15.81
CA ASP A 231 -25.97 14.73 -15.27
C ASP A 231 -25.13 13.61 -14.64
N GLU A 232 -25.77 12.68 -13.93
CA GLU A 232 -25.16 11.42 -13.48
C GLU A 232 -25.69 10.24 -14.30
N LYS A 233 -24.85 9.21 -14.46
CA LYS A 233 -25.19 7.95 -15.15
C LYS A 233 -24.57 6.76 -14.43
N ALA A 234 -25.16 5.58 -14.64
CA ALA A 234 -24.63 4.33 -14.09
C ALA A 234 -23.23 4.00 -14.62
N THR A 235 -22.88 4.45 -15.83
CA THR A 235 -21.56 4.27 -16.44
C THR A 235 -21.00 5.56 -17.02
N GLY A 236 -19.68 5.65 -17.15
CA GLY A 236 -18.98 6.74 -17.84
C GLY A 236 -17.50 6.44 -18.08
N PRO A 237 -16.77 7.30 -18.80
CA PRO A 237 -15.35 7.11 -19.08
C PRO A 237 -14.45 7.54 -17.93
N LEU A 238 -13.17 7.17 -17.97
CA LEU A 238 -12.15 7.93 -17.25
C LEU A 238 -11.80 9.18 -18.06
N ARG A 239 -11.54 10.29 -17.38
CA ARG A 239 -11.02 11.51 -17.99
C ARG A 239 -9.80 12.02 -17.23
N PHE A 240 -8.79 12.47 -17.95
CA PHE A 240 -7.56 13.06 -17.44
C PHE A 240 -7.50 14.54 -17.84
N GLN A 241 -7.38 15.43 -16.86
CA GLN A 241 -7.33 16.88 -17.09
C GLN A 241 -5.99 17.29 -17.69
N GLY A 242 -6.02 18.01 -18.82
CA GLY A 242 -4.84 18.29 -19.65
C GLY A 242 -4.52 19.77 -19.85
N ASP A 243 -5.40 20.67 -19.43
CA ASP A 243 -5.31 22.12 -19.65
C ASP A 243 -4.54 22.89 -18.56
N HIS A 244 -4.28 22.29 -17.40
CA HIS A 244 -3.68 22.99 -16.25
C HIS A 244 -2.16 22.83 -16.16
N GLY A 245 -1.64 21.59 -16.21
CA GLY A 245 -0.24 21.34 -15.90
C GLY A 245 0.35 20.06 -16.50
N ALA A 246 1.68 20.00 -16.51
CA ALA A 246 2.46 18.88 -17.01
C ALA A 246 2.39 17.69 -16.04
N VAL A 247 1.94 16.55 -16.55
CA VAL A 247 1.74 15.32 -15.79
C VAL A 247 2.01 14.12 -16.70
N ALA A 248 2.52 13.04 -16.13
CA ALA A 248 2.71 11.77 -16.81
C ALA A 248 2.01 10.64 -16.05
N PHE A 249 1.52 9.64 -16.78
CA PHE A 249 0.81 8.47 -16.25
C PHE A 249 1.42 7.19 -16.83
N ARG A 250 1.50 6.15 -16.01
CA ARG A 250 1.85 4.79 -16.47
C ARG A 250 1.10 3.75 -15.64
N ASN A 251 1.19 2.49 -16.05
CA ASN A 251 0.63 1.36 -15.30
C ASN A 251 -0.87 1.51 -14.97
N ILE A 252 -1.63 2.16 -15.85
CA ILE A 252 -3.07 2.39 -15.65
C ILE A 252 -3.80 1.05 -15.82
N ARG A 253 -4.40 0.56 -14.74
CA ARG A 253 -5.10 -0.73 -14.66
C ARG A 253 -6.43 -0.56 -13.96
N TYR A 254 -7.41 -1.36 -14.35
CA TYR A 254 -8.71 -1.34 -13.69
C TYR A 254 -9.31 -2.74 -13.55
N VAL A 255 -10.15 -2.91 -12.53
CA VAL A 255 -11.07 -4.03 -12.38
C VAL A 255 -12.48 -3.46 -12.38
N ALA A 256 -13.25 -3.77 -13.42
CA ALA A 256 -14.66 -3.39 -13.49
C ALA A 256 -15.51 -4.41 -12.73
N TYR A 257 -16.52 -3.95 -11.99
CA TYR A 257 -17.45 -4.82 -11.26
C TYR A 257 -18.84 -4.73 -11.87
N ASP A 258 -18.99 -5.33 -13.06
CA ASP A 258 -20.17 -5.26 -13.91
C ASP A 258 -20.94 -6.59 -14.00
N LYS A 259 -20.52 -7.63 -13.26
CA LYS A 259 -21.13 -8.95 -13.31
C LYS A 259 -22.11 -9.18 -12.16
N PRO A 260 -23.19 -9.95 -12.38
CA PRO A 260 -24.09 -10.34 -11.31
C PRO A 260 -23.34 -11.09 -10.21
N ARG A 261 -23.66 -10.76 -8.97
CA ARG A 261 -23.16 -11.49 -7.79
C ARG A 261 -23.62 -12.95 -7.85
N PRO A 262 -22.80 -13.92 -7.40
CA PRO A 262 -23.28 -15.28 -7.20
C PRO A 262 -24.33 -15.31 -6.08
N GLU A 263 -25.29 -16.23 -6.21
CA GLU A 263 -26.45 -16.31 -5.32
C GLU A 263 -26.55 -17.69 -4.68
N LEU A 264 -26.95 -17.73 -3.41
CA LEU A 264 -27.30 -18.98 -2.72
C LEU A 264 -28.79 -19.27 -2.89
N LEU A 265 -29.10 -20.45 -3.41
CA LEU A 265 -30.46 -20.92 -3.70
C LEU A 265 -30.72 -22.25 -2.99
N ASN A 266 -32.00 -22.52 -2.74
CA ASN A 266 -32.47 -23.78 -2.15
C ASN A 266 -31.74 -24.16 -0.85
N LEU A 267 -31.39 -23.16 -0.05
CA LEU A 267 -30.56 -23.35 1.13
C LEU A 267 -31.35 -24.07 2.24
N LYS A 268 -30.71 -25.09 2.81
CA LYS A 268 -31.21 -25.87 3.94
C LYS A 268 -30.17 -25.88 5.04
N TYR A 269 -30.62 -26.06 6.28
CA TYR A 269 -29.75 -26.22 7.43
C TYR A 269 -30.08 -27.50 8.19
N ALA A 270 -29.08 -28.03 8.91
CA ALA A 270 -29.23 -29.05 9.94
C ALA A 270 -28.30 -28.70 11.11
N VAL A 271 -28.86 -28.67 12.32
CA VAL A 271 -28.15 -28.39 13.58
C VAL A 271 -27.93 -29.69 14.32
N TYR A 272 -26.72 -29.90 14.84
CA TYR A 272 -26.36 -31.06 15.65
C TYR A 272 -25.81 -30.57 16.97
N LYS A 273 -26.29 -31.13 18.06
CA LYS A 273 -25.82 -30.81 19.41
C LYS A 273 -24.60 -31.67 19.76
N GLY A 274 -23.55 -31.03 20.26
CA GLY A 274 -22.32 -31.68 20.69
C GLY A 274 -21.06 -30.98 20.21
N LYS A 275 -19.91 -31.42 20.74
CA LYS A 275 -18.60 -30.91 20.35
C LYS A 275 -18.09 -31.63 19.11
N TYR A 276 -17.96 -30.90 17.99
CA TYR A 276 -17.51 -31.46 16.71
C TYR A 276 -16.25 -30.74 16.19
N GLU A 277 -15.09 -31.38 16.32
CA GLU A 277 -13.86 -30.88 15.69
C GLU A 277 -13.72 -31.31 14.21
N LYS A 278 -14.56 -32.25 13.78
CA LYS A 278 -14.63 -32.81 12.42
C LYS A 278 -16.09 -33.08 12.05
N GLU A 279 -16.36 -33.30 10.76
CA GLU A 279 -17.69 -33.69 10.30
C GLU A 279 -18.15 -35.01 10.96
N PRO A 280 -19.37 -35.08 11.50
CA PRO A 280 -19.95 -36.33 11.94
C PRO A 280 -20.39 -37.17 10.74
N ASP A 281 -20.63 -38.46 10.99
CA ASP A 281 -21.35 -39.31 10.05
C ASP A 281 -22.83 -38.90 10.06
N TYR A 282 -23.22 -38.06 9.09
CA TYR A 282 -24.56 -37.50 9.00
C TYR A 282 -25.65 -38.56 8.81
N ASP A 283 -25.32 -39.74 8.27
CA ASP A 283 -26.29 -40.83 8.10
C ASP A 283 -26.58 -41.55 9.42
N LYS A 284 -25.69 -41.41 10.42
CA LYS A 284 -25.80 -42.03 11.75
C LYS A 284 -26.11 -41.03 12.87
N THR A 285 -26.16 -39.74 12.55
CA THR A 285 -26.35 -38.68 13.54
C THR A 285 -27.63 -37.95 13.19
N ALA A 286 -28.66 -38.06 14.03
CA ALA A 286 -29.88 -37.29 13.83
C ALA A 286 -29.64 -35.81 14.15
N PRO A 287 -30.13 -34.87 13.33
CA PRO A 287 -30.08 -33.46 13.66
C PRO A 287 -31.04 -33.12 14.81
N GLU A 288 -30.65 -32.17 15.65
CA GLU A 288 -31.51 -31.56 16.67
C GLU A 288 -32.62 -30.72 16.01
N SER A 289 -32.30 -30.05 14.91
CA SER A 289 -33.26 -29.33 14.08
C SER A 289 -32.78 -29.24 12.64
N GLU A 290 -33.70 -29.21 11.68
CA GLU A 290 -33.40 -29.02 10.27
C GLU A 290 -34.54 -28.28 9.57
N GLY A 291 -34.22 -27.60 8.46
CA GLY A 291 -35.22 -26.85 7.72
C GLY A 291 -34.67 -26.09 6.52
N ALA A 292 -35.56 -25.37 5.85
CA ALA A 292 -35.18 -24.44 4.78
C ALA A 292 -34.81 -23.06 5.37
N THR A 293 -33.88 -22.38 4.72
CA THR A 293 -33.51 -21.00 5.04
C THR A 293 -33.22 -20.23 3.74
N LYS A 294 -33.17 -18.90 3.82
CA LYS A 294 -32.74 -18.03 2.71
C LYS A 294 -31.35 -17.43 2.93
N VAL A 295 -30.82 -17.54 4.14
CA VAL A 295 -29.56 -16.91 4.56
C VAL A 295 -28.71 -17.90 5.36
N LEU A 296 -27.38 -17.74 5.26
CA LEU A 296 -26.43 -18.39 6.17
C LEU A 296 -26.37 -17.56 7.45
N SER A 297 -26.73 -18.11 8.61
CA SER A 297 -26.90 -17.33 9.83
C SER A 297 -26.74 -18.17 11.08
N THR A 298 -26.05 -17.67 12.11
CA THR A 298 -26.03 -18.37 13.40
C THR A 298 -27.36 -18.27 14.16
N SER A 299 -28.21 -17.29 13.84
CA SER A 299 -29.49 -17.02 14.52
C SER A 299 -30.54 -18.14 14.37
N ILE A 300 -30.37 -19.03 13.40
CA ILE A 300 -31.24 -20.21 13.25
C ILE A 300 -31.03 -21.24 14.37
N ASN A 301 -29.92 -21.17 15.09
CA ASN A 301 -29.58 -22.08 16.18
C ASN A 301 -29.76 -21.39 17.54
N GLN A 302 -30.45 -22.07 18.46
CA GLN A 302 -30.68 -21.60 19.83
C GLN A 302 -29.67 -22.19 20.84
N ILE A 303 -28.79 -23.09 20.40
CA ILE A 303 -27.75 -23.69 21.24
C ILE A 303 -26.56 -22.73 21.30
N PRO A 304 -26.17 -22.20 22.48
CA PRO A 304 -25.15 -21.16 22.57
C PRO A 304 -23.73 -21.70 22.32
N ASN A 305 -23.49 -22.99 22.56
CA ASN A 305 -22.17 -23.60 22.45
C ASN A 305 -22.24 -25.12 22.26
N GLU A 306 -21.15 -25.72 21.83
CA GLU A 306 -21.07 -27.15 21.49
C GLU A 306 -22.18 -27.57 20.53
N PHE A 307 -22.11 -27.01 19.32
CA PHE A 307 -23.00 -27.38 18.23
C PHE A 307 -22.26 -27.42 16.89
N LEU A 308 -22.96 -27.95 15.90
CA LEU A 308 -22.60 -27.91 14.49
C LEU A 308 -23.81 -27.46 13.68
N ILE A 309 -23.61 -26.53 12.76
CA ILE A 309 -24.57 -26.16 11.72
C ILE A 309 -24.00 -26.60 10.37
N ARG A 310 -24.77 -27.43 9.66
CA ARG A 310 -24.50 -27.82 8.28
C ARG A 310 -25.48 -27.12 7.36
N TYR A 311 -24.96 -26.36 6.41
CA TYR A 311 -25.75 -25.80 5.32
C TYR A 311 -25.54 -26.59 4.04
N THR A 312 -26.62 -26.80 3.29
CA THR A 312 -26.58 -27.38 1.95
C THR A 312 -27.46 -26.56 1.02
N GLY A 313 -27.08 -26.44 -0.25
CA GLY A 313 -27.86 -25.69 -1.22
C GLY A 313 -27.20 -25.65 -2.59
N THR A 314 -27.49 -24.60 -3.33
CA THR A 314 -26.96 -24.35 -4.67
C THR A 314 -26.32 -22.98 -4.72
N LEU A 315 -25.10 -22.88 -5.23
CA LEU A 315 -24.48 -21.61 -5.59
C LEU A 315 -24.70 -21.39 -7.10
N ARG A 316 -25.43 -20.34 -7.45
CA ARG A 316 -25.61 -19.92 -8.85
C ARG A 316 -24.52 -18.96 -9.25
N VAL A 317 -23.79 -19.31 -10.31
CA VAL A 317 -22.66 -18.54 -10.84
C VAL A 317 -23.02 -18.03 -12.23
N SER A 318 -22.99 -16.71 -12.41
CA SER A 318 -23.31 -16.07 -13.69
C SER A 318 -22.11 -15.96 -14.62
N GLU A 319 -20.93 -15.69 -14.06
CA GLU A 319 -19.67 -15.52 -14.78
C GLU A 319 -18.71 -16.66 -14.40
N PRO A 320 -18.21 -17.48 -15.34
CA PRO A 320 -17.26 -18.53 -15.02
C PRO A 320 -15.89 -17.95 -14.66
N GLY A 321 -15.15 -18.61 -13.78
CA GLY A 321 -13.75 -18.27 -13.47
C GLY A 321 -13.34 -18.57 -12.04
N GLU A 322 -12.21 -18.02 -11.60
CA GLU A 322 -11.69 -18.23 -10.25
C GLU A 322 -12.42 -17.34 -9.23
N TYR A 323 -13.11 -17.96 -8.29
CA TYR A 323 -13.74 -17.29 -7.14
C TYR A 323 -12.92 -17.51 -5.88
N ARG A 324 -12.84 -16.48 -5.04
CA ARG A 324 -12.24 -16.52 -3.71
C ARG A 324 -13.35 -16.45 -2.66
N PHE A 325 -13.21 -17.25 -1.62
CA PHE A 325 -14.11 -17.30 -0.48
C PHE A 325 -13.32 -17.08 0.81
N ASN A 326 -13.82 -16.26 1.72
CA ASN A 326 -13.30 -16.13 3.08
C ASN A 326 -14.39 -16.45 4.07
N LEU A 327 -14.10 -17.41 4.96
CA LEU A 327 -15.01 -17.95 5.96
C LEU A 327 -14.50 -17.55 7.35
N GLY A 328 -15.31 -16.77 8.07
CA GLY A 328 -15.13 -16.47 9.49
C GLY A 328 -16.12 -17.28 10.32
N VAL A 329 -15.59 -18.02 11.29
CA VAL A 329 -16.32 -18.91 12.21
C VAL A 329 -15.71 -18.80 13.62
N PRO A 330 -15.85 -17.65 14.30
CA PRO A 330 -15.29 -17.45 15.63
C PRO A 330 -15.69 -18.55 16.63
N GLY A 331 -14.75 -18.93 17.49
CA GLY A 331 -14.99 -19.87 18.56
C GLY A 331 -15.12 -21.35 18.14
N GLY A 332 -14.74 -21.71 16.92
CA GLY A 332 -14.72 -23.11 16.54
C GLY A 332 -14.13 -23.35 15.16
N GLY A 333 -14.66 -24.33 14.43
CA GLY A 333 -14.15 -24.81 13.15
C GLY A 333 -15.11 -24.58 11.99
N GLY A 334 -14.57 -24.40 10.79
CA GLY A 334 -15.35 -24.14 9.58
C GLY A 334 -14.74 -24.80 8.34
N MET A 335 -15.60 -25.10 7.37
CA MET A 335 -15.21 -25.66 6.08
C MET A 335 -16.25 -25.27 5.03
N LEU A 336 -15.80 -25.06 3.80
CA LEU A 336 -16.65 -24.79 2.65
C LEU A 336 -16.36 -25.80 1.53
N LYS A 337 -17.39 -26.47 1.04
CA LYS A 337 -17.35 -27.30 -0.15
C LYS A 337 -18.20 -26.68 -1.25
N ILE A 338 -17.64 -26.59 -2.45
CA ILE A 338 -18.37 -26.18 -3.65
C ILE A 338 -18.13 -27.24 -4.72
N ASN A 339 -19.21 -27.66 -5.38
CA ASN A 339 -19.18 -28.77 -6.33
C ASN A 339 -18.52 -30.04 -5.75
N LYS A 340 -18.81 -30.31 -4.46
CA LYS A 340 -18.24 -31.43 -3.66
C LYS A 340 -16.71 -31.38 -3.47
N GLN A 341 -16.05 -30.30 -3.88
CA GLN A 341 -14.63 -30.08 -3.64
C GLN A 341 -14.44 -29.17 -2.43
N SER A 342 -13.48 -29.49 -1.56
CA SER A 342 -13.14 -28.63 -0.43
C SER A 342 -12.46 -27.37 -0.94
N VAL A 343 -13.12 -26.22 -0.76
CA VAL A 343 -12.62 -24.90 -1.18
C VAL A 343 -11.91 -24.22 -0.01
N VAL A 344 -12.59 -24.13 1.14
CA VAL A 344 -11.95 -23.75 2.40
C VAL A 344 -11.74 -25.03 3.19
N THR A 345 -10.49 -25.38 3.46
CA THR A 345 -10.14 -26.58 4.24
C THR A 345 -10.63 -26.45 5.69
N PRO A 346 -10.92 -27.56 6.38
CA PRO A 346 -11.25 -27.54 7.80
C PRO A 346 -10.20 -26.78 8.61
N GLY A 347 -10.63 -25.76 9.34
CA GLY A 347 -9.74 -24.92 10.14
C GLY A 347 -10.52 -24.14 11.19
N GLY A 348 -9.80 -23.59 12.17
CA GLY A 348 -10.41 -22.78 13.22
C GLY A 348 -10.51 -21.31 12.84
N TRP A 349 -11.47 -20.59 13.43
CA TRP A 349 -11.65 -19.13 13.38
C TRP A 349 -11.86 -18.50 12.00
N ASN A 350 -10.88 -18.60 11.11
CA ASN A 350 -10.89 -18.02 9.78
C ASN A 350 -10.27 -19.00 8.78
N GLY A 351 -10.84 -19.07 7.58
CA GLY A 351 -10.30 -19.83 6.47
C GLY A 351 -10.53 -19.12 5.15
N SER A 352 -9.64 -19.31 4.19
CA SER A 352 -9.77 -18.77 2.84
C SER A 352 -9.53 -19.86 1.81
N GLY A 353 -10.23 -19.77 0.68
CA GLY A 353 -10.19 -20.77 -0.36
C GLY A 353 -10.44 -20.18 -1.74
N LYS A 354 -9.98 -20.87 -2.78
CA LYS A 354 -10.23 -20.52 -4.18
C LYS A 354 -10.83 -21.70 -4.91
N ALA A 355 -11.73 -21.43 -5.84
CA ALA A 355 -12.31 -22.44 -6.71
C ALA A 355 -12.57 -21.86 -8.11
N THR A 356 -12.20 -22.60 -9.14
CA THR A 356 -12.59 -22.29 -10.51
C THR A 356 -13.99 -22.84 -10.75
N LEU A 357 -14.96 -21.95 -10.94
CA LEU A 357 -16.38 -22.30 -11.05
C LEU A 357 -16.88 -22.14 -12.49
N PRO A 358 -17.65 -23.10 -13.01
CA PRO A 358 -18.34 -22.93 -14.28
C PRO A 358 -19.56 -22.00 -14.12
N LYS A 359 -20.07 -21.50 -15.23
CA LYS A 359 -21.37 -20.84 -15.28
C LYS A 359 -22.48 -21.86 -14.96
N GLY A 360 -23.43 -21.47 -14.13
CA GLY A 360 -24.60 -22.25 -13.78
C GLY A 360 -24.70 -22.57 -12.30
N ASP A 361 -25.47 -23.60 -11.98
CA ASP A 361 -25.82 -23.99 -10.63
C ASP A 361 -24.88 -25.12 -10.16
N VAL A 362 -24.15 -24.88 -9.06
CA VAL A 362 -23.24 -25.87 -8.46
C VAL A 362 -23.65 -26.21 -7.02
N PRO A 363 -23.45 -27.46 -6.56
CA PRO A 363 -23.71 -27.83 -5.17
C PRO A 363 -22.90 -26.97 -4.18
N PHE A 364 -23.55 -26.48 -3.15
CA PHE A 364 -22.96 -25.71 -2.06
C PHE A 364 -23.14 -26.44 -0.73
N GLU A 365 -22.08 -26.51 0.06
CA GLU A 365 -22.13 -27.05 1.42
C GLU A 365 -21.18 -26.27 2.34
N LEU A 366 -21.68 -25.84 3.49
CA LEU A 366 -20.89 -25.12 4.50
C LEU A 366 -21.09 -25.76 5.86
N PHE A 367 -19.98 -25.92 6.56
CA PHE A 367 -19.92 -26.46 7.91
C PHE A 367 -19.43 -25.36 8.85
N TYR A 368 -20.13 -25.20 9.97
CA TYR A 368 -19.69 -24.41 11.10
C TYR A 368 -19.89 -25.21 12.38
N SER A 369 -18.82 -25.49 13.12
CA SER A 369 -18.91 -26.01 14.49
C SER A 369 -18.39 -25.00 15.49
N LYS A 370 -19.07 -24.88 16.62
CA LYS A 370 -18.78 -23.97 17.71
C LYS A 370 -18.54 -24.76 18.98
N PHE A 371 -17.34 -24.63 19.56
CA PHE A 371 -16.93 -25.43 20.72
C PHE A 371 -15.99 -24.69 21.69
N VAL A 372 -15.74 -23.39 21.50
CA VAL A 372 -14.96 -22.53 22.41
C VAL A 372 -15.92 -21.66 23.21
N ASP A 373 -15.94 -21.84 24.52
CA ASP A 373 -17.00 -21.31 25.41
C ASP A 373 -17.12 -19.79 25.43
N TRP A 374 -15.99 -19.07 25.41
CA TRP A 374 -15.98 -17.62 25.61
C TRP A 374 -16.34 -16.82 24.35
N ALA A 375 -16.27 -17.42 23.15
CA ALA A 375 -16.60 -16.74 21.90
C ALA A 375 -18.10 -16.82 21.63
N GLN A 376 -18.71 -15.74 21.13
CA GLN A 376 -20.11 -15.78 20.69
C GLN A 376 -20.25 -16.47 19.32
N PRO A 377 -21.36 -17.19 19.05
CA PRO A 377 -21.65 -17.76 17.74
C PRO A 377 -21.69 -16.71 16.62
N ALA A 378 -20.80 -16.82 15.63
CA ALA A 378 -20.80 -15.96 14.46
C ALA A 378 -20.38 -16.75 13.21
N LEU A 379 -20.97 -16.37 12.07
CA LEU A 379 -20.68 -16.91 10.75
C LEU A 379 -20.60 -15.77 9.74
N GLY A 380 -19.43 -15.59 9.12
CA GLY A 380 -19.19 -14.69 8.01
C GLY A 380 -18.72 -15.48 6.80
N LEU A 381 -19.37 -15.33 5.66
CA LEU A 381 -18.84 -15.82 4.38
C LEU A 381 -18.80 -14.65 3.40
N THR A 382 -17.61 -14.34 2.88
CA THR A 382 -17.45 -13.41 1.76
C THR A 382 -17.09 -14.16 0.49
N VAL A 383 -17.44 -13.56 -0.64
CA VAL A 383 -17.09 -14.07 -1.97
C VAL A 383 -16.66 -12.93 -2.88
N ALA A 384 -15.62 -13.17 -3.67
CA ALA A 384 -15.15 -12.31 -4.74
C ALA A 384 -14.86 -13.16 -5.99
N GLY A 385 -14.97 -12.58 -7.18
CA GLY A 385 -14.74 -13.31 -8.42
C GLY A 385 -14.65 -12.41 -9.65
N PRO A 386 -14.64 -12.99 -10.86
CA PRO A 386 -14.53 -12.22 -12.10
C PRO A 386 -15.65 -11.19 -12.23
N GLY A 387 -15.28 -9.91 -12.23
CA GLY A 387 -16.21 -8.78 -12.29
C GLY A 387 -17.18 -8.67 -11.11
N VAL A 388 -16.88 -9.31 -9.98
CA VAL A 388 -17.66 -9.25 -8.74
C VAL A 388 -16.77 -8.82 -7.58
N ARG A 389 -17.02 -7.61 -7.06
CA ARG A 389 -16.36 -7.05 -5.88
C ARG A 389 -16.66 -7.95 -4.67
N GLU A 390 -15.70 -8.08 -3.76
CA GLU A 390 -15.91 -8.83 -2.52
C GLU A 390 -17.16 -8.33 -1.78
N PHE A 391 -18.06 -9.24 -1.42
CA PHE A 391 -19.24 -8.96 -0.63
C PHE A 391 -19.56 -10.12 0.32
N VAL A 392 -20.30 -9.80 1.38
CA VAL A 392 -20.79 -10.80 2.35
C VAL A 392 -22.01 -11.51 1.76
N ILE A 393 -21.96 -12.84 1.66
CA ILE A 393 -23.06 -13.70 1.17
C ILE A 393 -23.82 -14.40 2.32
N SER A 394 -23.31 -14.29 3.56
CA SER A 394 -24.02 -14.68 4.78
C SER A 394 -24.80 -13.51 5.40
N GLU A 395 -25.63 -13.78 6.40
CA GLU A 395 -26.08 -12.76 7.34
C GLU A 395 -24.84 -12.26 8.10
N GLY A 396 -24.66 -10.94 8.16
CA GLY A 396 -23.48 -10.32 8.77
C GLY A 396 -23.48 -10.55 10.28
N ALA A 397 -22.88 -11.64 10.74
CA ALA A 397 -22.48 -11.77 12.13
C ALA A 397 -21.11 -11.10 12.27
N GLY A 398 -21.09 -9.93 12.91
CA GLY A 398 -19.90 -9.15 13.20
C GLY A 398 -18.76 -10.05 13.66
N GLY A 399 -17.58 -9.85 13.10
CA GLY A 399 -16.39 -10.46 13.65
C GLY A 399 -16.29 -10.00 15.11
N ASN A 400 -16.37 -10.92 16.06
CA ASN A 400 -16.10 -10.66 17.48
C ASN A 400 -14.60 -10.45 17.73
N GLY A 401 -13.90 -9.77 16.82
CA GLY A 401 -12.72 -9.04 17.25
C GLY A 401 -13.27 -7.79 17.90
N ASP A 402 -13.06 -7.60 19.20
CA ASP A 402 -13.20 -6.27 19.76
C ASP A 402 -12.31 -5.36 18.90
N ASP A 403 -12.91 -4.49 18.09
CA ASP A 403 -12.14 -3.50 17.34
C ASP A 403 -11.40 -2.69 18.40
N VAL A 404 -10.08 -2.88 18.45
CA VAL A 404 -9.24 -2.16 19.39
C VAL A 404 -9.09 -0.76 18.84
N ASP A 405 -9.61 0.22 19.58
CA ASP A 405 -9.34 1.62 19.28
C ASP A 405 -7.82 1.83 19.21
N PRO A 406 -7.31 2.36 18.08
CA PRO A 406 -5.88 2.43 17.87
C PRO A 406 -5.24 3.40 18.87
N ILE A 407 -4.11 3.01 19.44
CA ILE A 407 -3.35 3.87 20.35
C ILE A 407 -2.35 4.69 19.53
N ILE A 408 -2.80 5.87 19.11
CA ILE A 408 -2.03 6.77 18.24
C ILE A 408 -1.14 7.70 19.06
N VAL A 409 0.08 7.89 18.59
CA VAL A 409 1.01 8.90 19.09
C VAL A 409 1.15 9.99 18.05
N ASP A 410 0.64 11.18 18.38
CA ASP A 410 0.78 12.37 17.56
C ASP A 410 2.11 13.09 17.83
N ALA A 411 2.51 13.97 16.90
CA ALA A 411 3.69 14.82 17.02
C ALA A 411 3.36 16.31 16.79
N PRO A 412 2.49 16.95 17.61
CA PRO A 412 2.17 18.38 17.47
C PRO A 412 3.36 19.29 17.82
N ASN A 413 4.36 18.75 18.51
CA ASN A 413 5.68 19.34 18.73
C ASN A 413 6.75 18.30 18.36
N ASN A 414 8.03 18.69 18.38
CA ASN A 414 9.10 17.70 18.18
C ASN A 414 9.00 16.62 19.27
N THR A 415 8.78 15.38 18.83
CA THR A 415 8.40 14.26 19.71
C THR A 415 9.39 13.13 19.52
N ILE A 416 9.78 12.44 20.59
CA ILE A 416 10.74 11.34 20.51
C ILE A 416 10.12 10.11 21.16
N LEU A 417 10.03 9.02 20.40
CA LEU A 417 9.56 7.72 20.90
C LEU A 417 10.60 6.64 20.66
N ARG A 418 10.90 5.88 21.70
CA ARG A 418 11.68 4.64 21.61
C ARG A 418 10.73 3.46 21.50
N SER A 419 10.94 2.64 20.50
CA SER A 419 10.18 1.42 20.26
C SER A 419 10.99 0.51 19.35
N PHE A 420 10.61 -0.75 19.25
CA PHE A 420 11.12 -1.60 18.18
C PHE A 420 10.50 -1.18 16.85
N MET A 421 11.27 -1.32 15.78
CA MET A 421 10.80 -1.04 14.42
C MET A 421 10.94 -2.26 13.54
N ASP A 422 9.79 -2.78 13.15
CA ASP A 422 9.72 -3.80 12.12
C ASP A 422 9.91 -3.18 10.75
N MET A 423 10.99 -3.59 10.10
CA MET A 423 11.33 -3.24 8.73
C MET A 423 10.73 -4.34 7.84
N PRO A 424 9.72 -4.02 7.00
CA PRO A 424 9.36 -4.95 5.92
C PRO A 424 10.62 -5.19 5.11
N GLY A 425 10.87 -6.44 4.71
CA GLY A 425 12.09 -6.76 3.98
C GLY A 425 12.25 -5.84 2.77
N VAL A 426 13.34 -5.08 2.74
CA VAL A 426 13.41 -3.84 1.96
C VAL A 426 13.56 -4.12 0.45
N ASP A 427 13.83 -5.37 0.07
CA ASP A 427 14.25 -5.73 -1.29
C ASP A 427 13.36 -6.78 -2.01
N SER A 428 12.22 -7.16 -1.43
CA SER A 428 11.16 -8.02 -2.00
C SER A 428 9.99 -8.12 -1.02
N PRO A 429 8.80 -8.66 -1.36
CA PRO A 429 7.78 -8.99 -0.38
C PRO A 429 8.36 -9.89 0.73
N GLY A 430 8.81 -9.25 1.81
CA GLY A 430 9.44 -9.86 2.97
C GLY A 430 10.75 -10.60 2.69
N GLU A 431 11.87 -9.88 2.51
CA GLU A 431 13.12 -10.41 3.05
C GLU A 431 12.95 -10.68 4.56
N LYS A 432 12.90 -11.97 4.83
CA LYS A 432 12.87 -12.55 6.15
C LYS A 432 14.32 -12.81 6.58
N ASN A 433 14.62 -12.69 7.87
CA ASN A 433 15.89 -13.16 8.41
C ASN A 433 16.08 -14.66 8.10
N THR A 434 17.25 -15.23 8.40
CA THR A 434 17.56 -16.67 8.18
C THR A 434 16.56 -17.64 8.86
N GLN A 435 15.65 -17.15 9.70
CA GLN A 435 14.59 -17.90 10.37
C GLN A 435 13.17 -17.59 9.82
N GLY A 436 13.04 -16.83 8.74
CA GLY A 436 11.72 -16.53 8.17
C GLY A 436 10.98 -15.33 8.81
N ARG A 437 11.65 -14.46 9.59
CA ARG A 437 11.02 -13.34 10.34
C ARG A 437 11.37 -11.95 9.80
N THR A 438 10.46 -10.99 9.98
CA THR A 438 10.68 -9.56 9.68
C THR A 438 11.94 -9.02 10.35
N LEU A 439 12.73 -8.20 9.65
CA LEU A 439 13.90 -7.53 10.22
C LEU A 439 13.42 -6.54 11.29
N ARG A 440 13.88 -6.67 12.53
CA ARG A 440 13.51 -5.79 13.64
C ARG A 440 14.71 -4.97 14.11
N VAL A 441 14.55 -3.64 14.08
CA VAL A 441 15.51 -2.70 14.69
C VAL A 441 15.10 -2.51 16.16
N VAL A 442 15.95 -2.97 17.06
CA VAL A 442 15.64 -3.03 18.51
C VAL A 442 16.12 -1.80 19.29
N HIS A 443 17.02 -0.99 18.71
CA HIS A 443 17.49 0.26 19.29
C HIS A 443 17.03 1.47 18.46
N ALA A 444 15.78 1.44 18.01
CA ALA A 444 15.21 2.49 17.19
C ALA A 444 14.73 3.68 18.05
N ILE A 445 14.97 4.88 17.53
CA ILE A 445 14.36 6.12 18.00
C ILE A 445 13.61 6.74 16.84
N SER A 446 12.32 6.93 16.99
CA SER A 446 11.51 7.71 16.06
C SER A 446 11.37 9.14 16.55
N VAL A 447 11.58 10.07 15.62
CA VAL A 447 11.50 11.50 15.87
C VAL A 447 10.37 12.09 15.03
N GLY A 448 9.36 12.56 15.73
CA GLY A 448 8.20 13.27 15.22
C GLY A 448 8.48 14.77 15.11
N SER A 449 7.79 15.45 14.18
CA SER A 449 7.91 16.89 13.92
C SER A 449 6.54 17.48 13.62
N PRO A 450 6.28 18.74 14.04
CA PRO A 450 5.03 19.43 13.69
C PRO A 450 4.85 19.63 12.17
N GLU A 451 5.91 19.53 11.37
CA GLU A 451 5.85 19.63 9.90
C GLU A 451 5.30 18.35 9.23
N GLN A 452 4.82 17.36 10.00
CA GLN A 452 4.35 16.06 9.51
C GLN A 452 5.39 15.32 8.66
N VAL A 453 6.67 15.50 8.99
CA VAL A 453 7.79 14.72 8.45
C VAL A 453 8.58 14.14 9.60
N HIS A 454 8.85 12.85 9.50
CA HIS A 454 9.33 12.06 10.61
C HIS A 454 10.44 11.13 10.16
N TYR A 455 11.23 10.63 11.10
CA TYR A 455 12.28 9.67 10.79
C TYR A 455 12.56 8.71 11.92
N THR A 456 13.19 7.59 11.58
CA THR A 456 13.70 6.62 12.56
C THR A 456 15.21 6.50 12.45
N TYR A 457 15.86 6.58 13.60
CA TYR A 457 17.29 6.43 13.79
C TYR A 457 17.61 5.11 14.51
N ASP A 458 18.55 4.32 13.99
CA ASP A 458 19.10 3.12 14.62
C ASP A 458 20.34 3.49 15.45
N LEU A 459 20.19 3.48 16.77
CA LEU A 459 21.27 3.78 17.70
C LEU A 459 22.41 2.76 17.69
N ASP A 460 22.21 1.55 17.18
CA ASP A 460 23.29 0.55 17.12
C ASP A 460 24.22 0.77 15.94
N LYS A 461 23.78 1.50 14.93
CA LYS A 461 24.52 1.65 13.67
C LYS A 461 24.79 3.10 13.29
N GLY A 462 24.26 4.04 14.07
CA GLY A 462 24.25 5.45 13.73
C GLY A 462 23.57 5.69 12.39
N ALA A 463 22.51 4.92 12.10
CA ALA A 463 21.92 4.84 10.76
C ALA A 463 20.54 5.48 10.74
N LEU A 464 20.24 6.20 9.66
CA LEU A 464 18.89 6.64 9.35
C LEU A 464 18.23 5.56 8.50
N ILE A 465 17.14 4.96 8.98
CA ILE A 465 16.60 3.73 8.36
C ILE A 465 15.32 3.97 7.56
N GLN A 466 14.56 5.00 7.93
CA GLN A 466 13.35 5.42 7.22
C GLN A 466 13.03 6.87 7.52
N VAL A 467 12.32 7.48 6.58
CA VAL A 467 11.70 8.81 6.71
C VAL A 467 10.26 8.68 6.22
N TRP A 468 9.34 9.48 6.76
CA TRP A 468 7.95 9.45 6.28
C TRP A 468 7.25 10.79 6.42
N ARG A 469 6.20 10.96 5.61
CA ARG A 469 5.31 12.13 5.63
C ARG A 469 3.91 11.73 6.08
N GLY A 470 3.27 12.53 6.92
CA GLY A 470 1.90 12.32 7.39
C GLY A 470 1.86 12.12 8.90
N SER A 471 0.95 11.28 9.37
CA SER A 471 0.76 11.00 10.81
C SER A 471 1.95 10.23 11.40
N PHE A 472 2.22 10.43 12.69
CA PHE A 472 3.45 9.97 13.32
C PHE A 472 3.48 8.46 13.55
N LEU A 473 2.91 7.94 14.63
CA LEU A 473 3.02 6.51 14.96
C LEU A 473 1.72 5.90 15.47
N ASP A 474 1.43 4.69 15.01
CA ASP A 474 0.52 3.75 15.66
C ASP A 474 1.32 2.91 16.68
N ALA A 475 1.02 3.11 17.96
CA ALA A 475 1.63 2.42 19.09
C ALA A 475 0.74 1.32 19.68
N THR A 476 -0.41 1.01 19.04
CA THR A 476 -1.28 -0.11 19.43
C THR A 476 -0.50 -1.41 19.63
N PRO A 477 0.45 -1.81 18.76
CA PRO A 477 1.16 -3.08 18.91
C PRO A 477 2.10 -3.08 20.12
N MET A 478 2.54 -1.91 20.57
CA MET A 478 3.41 -1.75 21.73
C MET A 478 2.63 -1.74 23.04
N TRP A 479 1.44 -1.13 23.06
CA TRP A 479 0.75 -0.79 24.31
C TRP A 479 -0.58 -1.52 24.53
N HIS A 480 -1.14 -2.19 23.53
CA HIS A 480 -2.35 -2.99 23.70
C HIS A 480 -2.01 -4.42 24.18
N ASP A 481 -2.73 -4.88 25.21
CA ASP A 481 -2.54 -6.17 25.89
C ASP A 481 -1.07 -6.41 26.30
N ARG A 482 -0.45 -7.53 25.88
CA ARG A 482 0.96 -7.81 26.21
C ARG A 482 1.96 -7.01 25.37
N GLY A 483 1.50 -6.46 24.25
CA GLY A 483 2.30 -5.78 23.25
C GLY A 483 3.45 -6.63 22.67
N ASP A 484 4.09 -6.15 21.63
CA ASP A 484 5.32 -6.72 21.06
C ASP A 484 6.50 -5.74 21.09
N GLY A 485 6.31 -4.59 21.74
CA GLY A 485 7.29 -3.52 21.88
C GLY A 485 7.47 -2.65 20.63
N SER A 486 6.69 -2.86 19.56
CA SER A 486 6.85 -2.16 18.28
C SER A 486 5.79 -1.09 18.00
N SER A 487 6.19 -0.06 17.26
CA SER A 487 5.25 0.93 16.70
C SER A 487 5.33 0.94 15.18
N ARG A 488 4.32 1.50 14.50
CA ARG A 488 4.25 1.56 13.05
C ARG A 488 4.08 3.00 12.55
N PRO A 489 4.84 3.45 11.53
CA PRO A 489 4.55 4.69 10.84
C PRO A 489 3.15 4.68 10.24
N MET A 490 2.45 5.82 10.30
CA MET A 490 1.08 5.96 9.78
C MET A 490 0.99 6.73 8.45
N GLY A 491 2.12 7.28 7.99
CA GLY A 491 2.22 8.08 6.78
C GLY A 491 2.92 7.37 5.62
N MET A 492 3.29 8.15 4.60
CA MET A 492 3.99 7.68 3.40
C MET A 492 5.46 7.45 3.73
N VAL A 493 5.87 6.20 3.82
CA VAL A 493 7.22 5.82 4.27
C VAL A 493 8.17 5.61 3.11
N GLN A 494 9.30 6.33 3.15
CA GLN A 494 10.49 6.05 2.37
C GLN A 494 11.50 5.27 3.22
N ARG A 495 11.84 4.06 2.79
CA ARG A 495 12.81 3.19 3.46
C ARG A 495 14.19 3.38 2.82
N LEU A 496 15.23 3.52 3.64
CA LEU A 496 16.58 3.88 3.17
C LEU A 496 17.52 2.67 3.04
N GLY A 497 16.94 1.49 2.78
CA GLY A 497 17.66 0.21 2.71
C GLY A 497 17.80 -0.50 4.06
N THR A 498 18.42 -1.68 4.01
CA THR A 498 18.78 -2.44 5.22
C THR A 498 19.77 -1.65 6.09
N PRO A 499 19.51 -1.49 7.40
CA PRO A 499 20.39 -0.74 8.30
C PRO A 499 21.78 -1.37 8.38
N VAL A 500 22.81 -0.57 8.07
CA VAL A 500 24.23 -0.91 8.28
C VAL A 500 24.91 0.23 9.05
N LEU A 501 26.12 -0.02 9.54
CA LEU A 501 26.95 1.02 10.15
C LEU A 501 27.17 2.20 9.20
N PHE A 502 26.76 3.41 9.60
CA PHE A 502 26.80 4.58 8.70
C PHE A 502 28.23 5.02 8.31
N LEU A 503 29.19 4.90 9.23
CA LEU A 503 30.60 5.22 9.01
C LEU A 503 31.43 3.94 8.99
N SER A 504 32.20 3.71 7.94
CA SER A 504 33.09 2.54 7.83
C SER A 504 34.49 2.94 7.37
N LYS A 505 35.51 2.25 7.88
CA LYS A 505 36.84 2.31 7.26
C LYS A 505 36.86 1.39 6.05
N LEU A 506 37.33 1.88 4.91
CA LEU A 506 37.43 1.09 3.69
C LEU A 506 38.87 1.10 3.16
N ALA A 507 39.43 -0.07 2.86
CA ALA A 507 40.76 -0.16 2.25
C ALA A 507 40.81 0.46 0.84
N SER A 508 39.65 0.52 0.17
CA SER A 508 39.43 1.25 -1.08
C SER A 508 37.94 1.58 -1.22
N PRO A 509 37.54 2.53 -2.08
CA PRO A 509 36.13 2.84 -2.32
C PRO A 509 35.27 1.64 -2.79
N GLN A 510 35.90 0.58 -3.30
CA GLN A 510 35.24 -0.65 -3.77
C GLN A 510 35.18 -1.75 -2.71
N ALA A 511 35.83 -1.59 -1.55
CA ALA A 511 35.80 -2.59 -0.49
C ALA A 511 34.38 -2.82 0.04
N ASN A 512 34.11 -4.02 0.56
CA ASN A 512 32.79 -4.36 1.10
C ASN A 512 32.43 -3.45 2.27
N TRP A 513 31.16 -3.04 2.33
CA TRP A 513 30.66 -2.27 3.47
C TRP A 513 30.51 -3.19 4.68
N ILE A 514 30.94 -2.74 5.86
CA ILE A 514 30.79 -3.52 7.09
C ILE A 514 29.33 -3.45 7.53
N ALA A 515 28.68 -4.61 7.65
CA ALA A 515 27.24 -4.70 7.93
C ALA A 515 26.91 -4.40 9.41
N ASP A 516 27.80 -4.79 10.33
CA ASP A 516 27.62 -4.65 11.78
C ASP A 516 28.63 -3.67 12.40
N THR A 517 28.72 -3.67 13.73
CA THR A 517 29.63 -2.82 14.50
C THR A 517 30.94 -3.51 14.88
N THR A 518 31.17 -4.73 14.42
CA THR A 518 32.34 -5.51 14.82
C THR A 518 33.62 -4.83 14.32
N GLY A 519 34.59 -4.64 15.21
CA GLY A 519 35.87 -4.01 14.89
C GLY A 519 35.84 -2.48 14.73
N SER A 520 34.67 -1.83 14.76
CA SER A 520 34.57 -0.36 14.66
C SER A 520 34.71 0.36 16.00
N SER A 521 34.70 -0.38 17.12
CA SER A 521 34.58 0.20 18.47
C SER A 521 33.38 1.14 18.61
N TYR A 522 32.29 0.84 17.88
CA TYR A 522 31.07 1.64 17.92
C TYR A 522 30.50 1.69 19.33
N ARG A 523 30.22 2.89 19.83
CA ARG A 523 29.62 3.11 21.15
C ARG A 523 28.59 4.22 21.08
N PRO A 524 27.28 3.93 21.21
CA PRO A 524 26.28 4.97 21.32
C PRO A 524 26.49 5.79 22.60
N LYS A 525 26.30 7.11 22.52
CA LYS A 525 26.37 8.05 23.64
C LYS A 525 25.04 8.75 23.90
N GLY A 526 23.96 8.26 23.29
CA GLY A 526 22.62 8.86 23.39
C GLY A 526 22.45 10.08 22.48
N TYR A 527 21.65 11.03 22.92
CA TYR A 527 21.41 12.29 22.22
C TYR A 527 21.28 13.44 23.22
N VAL A 528 21.50 14.66 22.75
CA VAL A 528 21.15 15.90 23.45
C VAL A 528 20.07 16.64 22.68
N LEU A 529 19.12 17.24 23.40
CA LEU A 529 18.05 18.03 22.80
C LEU A 529 18.50 19.49 22.66
N ASP A 530 18.12 20.12 21.55
CA ASP A 530 18.18 21.57 21.43
C ASP A 530 16.93 22.23 22.05
N GLU A 531 16.89 23.57 22.06
CA GLU A 531 15.78 24.35 22.64
C GLU A 531 14.42 24.10 21.96
N SER A 532 14.41 23.40 20.82
CA SER A 532 13.19 23.00 20.12
C SER A 532 12.90 21.50 20.27
N ASP A 533 13.48 20.81 21.25
CA ASP A 533 13.33 19.38 21.51
C ASP A 533 13.81 18.47 20.36
N ARG A 534 14.70 18.96 19.50
CA ARG A 534 15.26 18.14 18.39
C ARG A 534 16.55 17.47 18.82
N PRO A 535 16.72 16.16 18.60
CA PRO A 535 17.90 15.45 19.04
C PRO A 535 19.11 15.70 18.15
N THR A 536 20.28 15.79 18.78
CA THR A 536 21.58 15.57 18.15
C THR A 536 22.13 14.27 18.74
N PHE A 537 22.21 13.23 17.91
CA PHE A 537 22.72 11.92 18.32
C PHE A 537 24.24 11.95 18.44
N ARG A 538 24.77 11.20 19.40
CA ARG A 538 26.20 11.13 19.66
C ARG A 538 26.65 9.68 19.74
N TYR A 539 27.78 9.38 19.12
CA TYR A 539 28.42 8.07 19.22
C TYR A 539 29.93 8.16 18.99
N GLN A 540 30.63 7.09 19.33
CA GLN A 540 32.03 6.90 18.94
C GLN A 540 32.09 5.84 17.84
N SER A 541 32.99 6.01 16.88
CA SER A 541 33.27 5.02 15.83
C SER A 541 34.70 5.22 15.32
N TYR A 542 35.47 4.14 15.20
CA TYR A 542 36.87 4.11 14.80
C TYR A 542 37.77 5.10 15.58
N GLY A 543 37.47 5.31 16.86
CA GLY A 543 38.20 6.25 17.73
C GLY A 543 37.80 7.73 17.56
N SER A 544 37.00 8.06 16.55
CA SER A 544 36.44 9.41 16.36
C SER A 544 35.19 9.60 17.23
N SER A 545 34.91 10.85 17.60
CA SER A 545 33.65 11.24 18.25
C SER A 545 32.74 11.90 17.21
N ILE A 546 31.47 11.50 17.19
CA ILE A 546 30.52 11.89 16.15
C ILE A 546 29.32 12.60 16.77
N GLU A 547 28.95 13.73 16.17
CA GLU A 547 27.66 14.37 16.35
C GLU A 547 26.86 14.24 15.05
N ASP A 548 25.62 13.75 15.17
CA ASP A 548 24.75 13.39 14.06
C ASP A 548 23.40 14.09 14.24
N LYS A 549 23.21 15.13 13.44
CA LYS A 549 22.12 16.08 13.54
C LYS A 549 21.18 15.87 12.36
N VAL A 550 20.01 15.31 12.61
CA VAL A 550 18.94 15.17 11.61
C VAL A 550 17.87 16.23 11.87
N ARG A 551 17.51 17.00 10.84
CA ARG A 551 16.55 18.11 10.93
C ARG A 551 15.54 18.01 9.80
N VAL A 552 14.27 18.24 10.11
CA VAL A 552 13.22 18.38 9.10
C VAL A 552 13.43 19.70 8.36
N LEU A 553 13.36 19.65 7.04
CA LEU A 553 13.45 20.83 6.18
C LEU A 553 12.16 21.67 6.27
N PRO A 554 12.23 22.99 6.03
CA PRO A 554 11.05 23.85 5.99
C PRO A 554 9.95 23.31 5.07
N GLU A 555 8.69 23.56 5.44
CA GLU A 555 7.49 23.11 4.71
C GLU A 555 7.42 21.58 4.56
N GLY A 556 8.15 20.86 5.42
CA GLY A 556 8.23 19.40 5.35
C GLY A 556 8.81 18.88 4.04
N LYS A 557 9.72 19.59 3.35
CA LYS A 557 10.31 19.09 2.07
C LYS A 557 11.22 17.87 2.21
N GLY A 558 11.35 17.32 3.41
CA GLY A 558 12.19 16.16 3.70
C GLY A 558 13.05 16.44 4.91
N ILE A 559 14.27 15.90 4.91
CA ILE A 559 15.21 16.06 6.02
C ILE A 559 16.60 16.45 5.53
N GLN A 560 17.35 17.12 6.39
CA GLN A 560 18.78 17.33 6.27
C GLN A 560 19.48 16.57 7.39
N ARG A 561 20.58 15.91 7.05
CA ARG A 561 21.47 15.24 8.00
C ARG A 561 22.85 15.87 7.93
N GLU A 562 23.32 16.34 9.07
CA GLU A 562 24.65 16.87 9.29
C GLU A 562 25.40 15.94 10.24
N VAL A 563 26.48 15.32 9.75
CA VAL A 563 27.36 14.47 10.55
C VAL A 563 28.71 15.14 10.69
N THR A 564 29.06 15.48 11.91
CA THR A 564 30.36 16.07 12.28
C THR A 564 31.21 15.01 12.98
N VAL A 565 32.42 14.80 12.50
CA VAL A 565 33.37 13.80 12.98
C VAL A 565 34.62 14.49 13.49
N ALA A 566 34.81 14.48 14.82
CA ALA A 566 36.01 14.99 15.45
C ALA A 566 37.17 14.02 15.27
N ASN A 567 38.30 14.53 14.76
CA ASN A 567 39.51 13.76 14.46
C ASN A 567 39.20 12.50 13.62
N PRO A 568 38.74 12.66 12.37
CA PRO A 568 38.34 11.55 11.53
C PRO A 568 39.50 10.57 11.33
N ALA A 569 39.23 9.27 11.54
CA ALA A 569 40.19 8.23 11.23
C ALA A 569 40.55 8.23 9.73
N GLY A 570 41.78 7.81 9.40
CA GLY A 570 42.16 7.57 8.01
C GLY A 570 41.24 6.56 7.33
N ASP A 571 40.98 6.77 6.04
CA ASP A 571 40.14 5.92 5.18
C ASP A 571 38.69 5.74 5.66
N LEU A 572 38.17 6.73 6.38
CA LEU A 572 36.78 6.74 6.86
C LEU A 572 35.83 7.22 5.74
N TYR A 573 34.76 6.46 5.51
CA TYR A 573 33.72 6.75 4.54
C TYR A 573 32.35 6.76 5.21
N ALA A 574 31.44 7.58 4.68
CA ALA A 574 30.03 7.57 5.00
C ALA A 574 29.24 6.98 3.83
N ARG A 575 28.30 6.06 4.11
CA ARG A 575 27.33 5.58 3.11
C ARG A 575 26.05 6.39 3.25
N LEU A 576 25.81 7.28 2.29
CA LEU A 576 24.70 8.23 2.36
C LEU A 576 23.36 7.55 2.05
N ILE A 577 23.36 6.68 1.03
CA ILE A 577 22.17 5.91 0.61
C ILE A 577 22.58 4.70 -0.24
N SER A 578 21.67 3.73 -0.36
CA SER A 578 21.76 2.60 -1.30
C SER A 578 20.45 2.42 -2.04
N GLY A 579 20.52 2.10 -3.33
CA GLY A 579 19.37 1.87 -4.21
C GLY A 579 19.69 0.83 -5.27
N THR A 580 18.69 0.36 -5.99
CA THR A 580 18.87 -0.43 -7.22
C THR A 580 19.51 0.42 -8.34
N SER A 581 19.23 1.72 -8.35
CA SER A 581 19.79 2.70 -9.28
C SER A 581 19.95 4.06 -8.60
N ILE A 582 21.11 4.69 -8.80
CA ILE A 582 21.43 6.03 -8.34
C ILE A 582 21.91 6.85 -9.54
N THR A 583 21.10 7.82 -9.96
CA THR A 583 21.40 8.66 -11.13
C THR A 583 21.84 10.05 -10.68
N PRO A 584 23.06 10.51 -11.03
CA PRO A 584 23.47 11.88 -10.75
C PRO A 584 22.66 12.88 -11.56
N MET A 585 22.35 14.02 -10.95
CA MET A 585 21.58 15.12 -11.52
C MET A 585 22.35 16.45 -11.39
N GLU A 586 21.77 17.52 -11.92
CA GLU A 586 22.31 18.88 -11.75
C GLU A 586 22.37 19.29 -10.26
N ASN A 587 23.23 20.27 -9.94
CA ASN A 587 23.32 20.89 -8.61
C ASN A 587 23.60 19.92 -7.44
N GLY A 588 24.33 18.83 -7.70
CA GLY A 588 24.70 17.86 -6.65
C GLY A 588 23.53 17.03 -6.12
N MET A 589 22.44 16.94 -6.88
CA MET A 589 21.33 16.01 -6.59
C MET A 589 21.58 14.65 -7.21
N TYR A 590 20.98 13.62 -6.61
CA TYR A 590 21.00 12.24 -7.07
C TYR A 590 19.59 11.67 -6.94
N LEU A 591 19.05 11.09 -8.01
CA LEU A 591 17.79 10.36 -7.97
C LEU A 591 18.06 8.91 -7.59
N VAL A 592 17.38 8.41 -6.58
CA VAL A 592 17.51 7.04 -6.07
C VAL A 592 16.22 6.29 -6.37
N ASP A 593 16.31 5.19 -7.12
CA ASP A 593 15.21 4.27 -7.47
C ASP A 593 13.95 4.92 -8.10
N GLY A 594 14.03 6.20 -8.49
CA GLY A 594 12.86 6.97 -8.91
C GLY A 594 11.92 7.34 -7.74
N GLN A 595 12.36 7.19 -6.49
CA GLN A 595 11.53 7.29 -5.28
C GLN A 595 11.96 8.41 -4.33
N GLU A 596 13.21 8.87 -4.38
CA GLU A 596 13.70 9.98 -3.58
C GLU A 596 14.91 10.67 -4.23
N TYR A 597 15.18 11.91 -3.81
CA TYR A 597 16.40 12.62 -4.15
C TYR A 597 17.33 12.72 -2.94
N VAL A 598 18.63 12.55 -3.18
CA VAL A 598 19.69 12.93 -2.25
C VAL A 598 20.41 14.16 -2.80
N ARG A 599 20.39 15.26 -2.05
CA ARG A 599 21.14 16.48 -2.38
C ARG A 599 22.35 16.61 -1.46
N LEU A 600 23.53 16.76 -2.03
CA LEU A 600 24.76 17.00 -1.27
C LEU A 600 24.87 18.50 -0.96
N ASP A 601 24.82 18.86 0.33
CA ASP A 601 24.81 20.26 0.75
C ASP A 601 26.24 20.76 1.08
N ASP A 602 27.02 19.98 1.84
CA ASP A 602 28.43 20.29 2.15
C ASP A 602 29.21 19.00 2.50
N LEU A 603 30.27 18.72 1.75
CA LEU A 603 31.13 17.55 1.96
C LEU A 603 32.55 17.91 2.42
N ALA A 604 32.79 19.14 2.87
CA ALA A 604 34.12 19.63 3.24
C ALA A 604 35.20 19.37 2.15
N GLY A 605 34.81 19.56 0.88
CA GLY A 605 35.67 19.33 -0.29
C GLY A 605 35.95 17.86 -0.61
N ALA A 606 35.26 16.90 0.02
CA ALA A 606 35.28 15.51 -0.39
C ALA A 606 34.43 15.30 -1.65
N LYS A 607 34.82 14.31 -2.48
CA LYS A 607 34.09 13.94 -3.69
C LYS A 607 33.25 12.68 -3.41
N PRO A 608 31.94 12.69 -3.70
CA PRO A 608 31.12 11.50 -3.59
C PRO A 608 31.49 10.47 -4.67
N THR A 609 31.15 9.22 -4.46
CA THR A 609 31.34 8.13 -5.42
C THR A 609 30.11 7.24 -5.42
N ILE A 610 29.57 6.98 -6.62
CA ILE A 610 28.60 5.90 -6.82
C ILE A 610 29.40 4.63 -7.11
N ARG A 611 29.05 3.54 -6.46
CA ARG A 611 29.67 2.22 -6.67
C ARG A 611 28.62 1.13 -6.73
N ASP A 612 28.93 0.05 -7.43
CA ASP A 612 28.17 -1.19 -7.36
C ASP A 612 28.67 -2.05 -6.18
N ALA A 613 27.75 -2.53 -5.34
CA ALA A 613 28.02 -3.40 -4.21
C ALA A 613 26.83 -4.33 -3.97
N ASN A 614 27.08 -5.65 -3.94
CA ASN A 614 26.06 -6.68 -3.68
C ASN A 614 24.80 -6.57 -4.56
N GLY A 615 24.98 -6.25 -5.86
CA GLY A 615 23.88 -6.12 -6.81
C GLY A 615 23.07 -4.83 -6.70
N ARG A 616 23.53 -3.87 -5.89
CA ARG A 616 22.93 -2.53 -5.71
C ARG A 616 23.97 -1.44 -5.98
N GLN A 617 23.49 -0.20 -6.08
CA GLN A 617 24.33 0.98 -6.06
C GLN A 617 24.36 1.62 -4.67
N GLU A 618 25.51 2.18 -4.31
CA GLU A 618 25.70 2.95 -3.08
C GLU A 618 26.34 4.29 -3.39
N LEU A 619 25.83 5.36 -2.78
CA LEU A 619 26.46 6.68 -2.77
C LEU A 619 27.29 6.83 -1.49
N ILE A 620 28.60 6.83 -1.65
CA ILE A 620 29.56 6.93 -0.53
C ILE A 620 30.39 8.20 -0.64
N VAL A 621 30.89 8.69 0.49
CA VAL A 621 31.76 9.87 0.54
C VAL A 621 32.90 9.67 1.55
N PRO A 622 34.15 10.01 1.19
CA PRO A 622 35.25 10.09 2.17
C PRO A 622 34.97 11.17 3.22
N VAL A 623 35.16 10.87 4.49
CA VAL A 623 34.84 11.79 5.59
C VAL A 623 36.08 12.56 6.03
N LYS A 624 36.09 13.87 5.76
CA LYS A 624 37.19 14.80 6.15
C LYS A 624 36.87 15.65 7.39
N GLY A 625 35.73 15.41 8.03
CA GLY A 625 35.32 16.10 9.25
C GLY A 625 33.84 16.43 9.28
N LYS A 626 33.22 16.76 8.14
CA LYS A 626 31.79 17.06 8.06
C LYS A 626 31.17 16.52 6.77
N VAL A 627 29.94 16.03 6.89
CA VAL A 627 29.08 15.57 5.79
C VAL A 627 27.67 16.09 6.03
N ILE A 628 27.19 16.99 5.17
CA ILE A 628 25.82 17.50 5.15
C ILE A 628 25.15 17.10 3.84
N TYR A 629 24.00 16.45 3.94
CA TYR A 629 23.16 16.10 2.81
C TYR A 629 21.69 16.13 3.20
N SER A 630 20.83 16.29 2.20
CA SER A 630 19.38 16.28 2.34
C SER A 630 18.77 15.10 1.60
N ILE A 631 17.70 14.53 2.17
CA ILE A 631 16.83 13.54 1.51
C ILE A 631 15.49 14.22 1.26
N LEU A 632 15.13 14.35 -0.01
CA LEU A 632 13.87 14.94 -0.49
C LEU A 632 13.03 13.80 -1.06
N PHE A 633 11.82 13.61 -0.53
CA PHE A 633 11.00 12.44 -0.86
C PHE A 633 9.53 12.78 -0.93
#